data_AF-A0A2M8EI41-F1
#
_entry.id   AF-A0A2M8EI41-F1
#
_cell.length_a   1.000
_cell.length_b   1.000
_cell.length_c   1.000
_cell.angle_alpha   90.00
_cell.angle_beta   90.00
_cell.angle_gamma   90.00
#
_symmetry.space_group_name_H-M   'P 1'
#
loop_
_entity.id
_entity.type
_entity.pdbx_description
1 polymer ?
#
loop_
_entity_poly.entity_id
_entity_poly.type
_entity_poly.pdbx_seq_one_letter_code
_entity_poly.pdbx_strand_id
1 'polypeptide(L)'
;AVLSEHLMTSLAGNYLRWHPSLATVTIFTVFYFLLTTNLERWALKYIGYALLASSAVAGLLFIPQYFGANLFGQEWSSGRTFTLLGSPNTLALFLGVIAPLALREILIREKLWIKLVGFVLTLLLLFTLTLLNSAVGWIALAVSFIVSLSGLDFVEIKKSLPYLLVASASLIIFIVLILVPPVRNHTPFKNGPPQEIGLDLRTSWSVSATSFRQRPLLGSGPGTFLFDFTRYKPLSYNYTPLWSIRFDKPISEYLLAFAEMGLLGVLAYLFLIMTFISVVLKAANKRFLPIAGGIFAAFFLSFSTAVGS
;
A
#
# COMPACT_ATOMS: atom_id res chain seq x y z
N ALA A 1 -1.37 -24.58 4.50
CA ALA A 1 -1.34 -25.02 3.09
C ALA A 1 -1.63 -26.51 2.95
N VAL A 2 -0.81 -27.43 3.48
CA VAL A 2 -1.06 -28.88 3.32
C VAL A 2 -2.35 -29.36 4.01
N LEU A 3 -2.76 -28.70 5.08
CA LEU A 3 -3.98 -29.00 5.85
C LEU A 3 -5.17 -28.08 5.50
N SER A 4 -5.12 -27.36 4.38
CA SER A 4 -6.19 -26.41 3.99
C SER A 4 -7.47 -27.12 3.56
N GLU A 5 -8.61 -26.42 3.62
CA GLU A 5 -9.89 -26.92 3.07
C GLU A 5 -9.81 -27.10 1.56
N HIS A 6 -9.11 -26.19 0.89
CA HIS A 6 -8.87 -26.25 -0.54
C HIS A 6 -7.37 -26.32 -0.81
N LEU A 7 -6.88 -27.53 -1.08
CA LEU A 7 -5.45 -27.80 -1.23
C LEU A 7 -4.83 -27.03 -2.40
N MET A 8 -5.45 -27.10 -3.58
CA MET A 8 -4.89 -26.48 -4.79
C MET A 8 -4.83 -24.96 -4.70
N THR A 9 -5.88 -24.32 -4.16
CA THR A 9 -5.87 -22.86 -3.99
C THR A 9 -4.87 -22.41 -2.93
N SER A 10 -4.68 -23.21 -1.87
CA SER A 10 -3.68 -22.87 -0.84
C SER A 10 -2.24 -23.12 -1.28
N LEU A 11 -2.02 -24.11 -2.15
CA LEU A 11 -0.71 -24.38 -2.73
C LEU A 11 -0.34 -23.35 -3.79
N ALA A 12 -1.19 -23.16 -4.81
CA ALA A 12 -0.85 -22.40 -6.01
C ALA A 12 -1.51 -21.02 -6.10
N GLY A 13 -2.52 -20.73 -5.28
CA GLY A 13 -3.38 -19.55 -5.41
C GLY A 13 -4.63 -19.82 -6.24
N ASN A 14 -5.48 -18.81 -6.37
CA ASN A 14 -6.69 -18.87 -7.18
C ASN A 14 -6.54 -18.02 -8.45
N TYR A 15 -7.38 -18.28 -9.46
CA TYR A 15 -7.45 -17.46 -10.67
C TYR A 15 -7.72 -15.99 -10.26
N LEU A 16 -6.95 -15.05 -10.82
CA LEU A 16 -6.90 -13.61 -10.48
C LEU A 16 -6.22 -13.26 -9.15
N ARG A 17 -5.94 -14.22 -8.26
CA ARG A 17 -5.25 -13.96 -6.99
C ARG A 17 -4.31 -15.08 -6.57
N TRP A 18 -3.05 -14.87 -6.92
CA TRP A 18 -1.95 -15.79 -6.60
C TRP A 18 -1.45 -15.66 -5.17
N HIS A 19 -1.68 -14.52 -4.51
CA HIS A 19 -1.26 -14.24 -3.13
C HIS A 19 -2.48 -13.98 -2.22
N PRO A 20 -2.53 -14.56 -1.01
CA PRO A 20 -1.51 -15.40 -0.38
C PRO A 20 -1.63 -16.88 -0.77
N SER A 21 -0.52 -17.54 -1.10
CA SER A 21 -0.43 -18.98 -1.36
C SER A 21 0.94 -19.51 -0.91
N LEU A 22 1.07 -20.82 -0.72
CA LEU A 22 2.36 -21.42 -0.39
C LEU A 22 3.40 -21.11 -1.48
N ALA A 23 3.03 -21.25 -2.75
CA ALA A 23 3.91 -20.96 -3.87
C ALA A 23 4.44 -19.52 -3.84
N THR A 24 3.56 -18.53 -3.63
CA THR A 24 3.99 -17.12 -3.58
C THR A 24 4.91 -16.84 -2.39
N VAL A 25 4.61 -17.39 -1.21
CA VAL A 25 5.48 -17.24 -0.03
C VAL A 25 6.84 -17.91 -0.24
N THR A 26 6.88 -19.10 -0.82
CA THR A 26 8.12 -19.81 -1.15
C THR A 26 8.94 -19.03 -2.16
N ILE A 27 8.32 -18.52 -3.23
CA ILE A 27 9.00 -17.70 -4.24
C ILE A 27 9.59 -16.43 -3.60
N PHE A 28 8.83 -15.71 -2.78
CA PHE A 28 9.33 -14.52 -2.11
C PHE A 28 10.44 -14.81 -1.10
N THR A 29 10.40 -15.97 -0.45
CA THR A 29 11.44 -16.40 0.49
C THR A 29 12.73 -16.75 -0.25
N VAL A 30 12.65 -17.52 -1.34
CA VAL A 30 13.80 -17.81 -2.20
C VAL A 30 14.38 -16.53 -2.78
N PHE A 31 13.51 -15.64 -3.27
CA PHE A 31 13.92 -14.34 -3.79
C PHE A 31 14.62 -13.49 -2.72
N TYR A 32 14.10 -13.45 -1.49
CA TYR A 32 14.74 -12.80 -0.36
C TYR A 32 16.16 -13.35 -0.11
N PHE A 33 16.33 -14.67 -0.05
CA PHE A 33 17.66 -15.26 0.15
C PHE A 33 18.60 -14.92 -1.00
N LEU A 34 18.16 -15.08 -2.25
CA LEU A 34 18.94 -14.71 -3.43
C LEU A 34 19.38 -13.24 -3.42
N LEU A 35 18.49 -12.33 -3.04
CA LEU A 35 18.81 -10.91 -2.91
C LEU A 35 19.83 -10.68 -1.80
N THR A 36 19.62 -11.23 -0.60
CA THR A 36 20.52 -11.00 0.54
C THR A 36 21.91 -11.61 0.36
N THR A 37 22.04 -12.72 -0.37
CA THR A 37 23.33 -13.35 -0.63
C THR A 37 24.11 -12.68 -1.76
N ASN A 38 23.42 -12.13 -2.77
CA ASN A 38 24.07 -11.61 -3.98
C ASN A 38 24.11 -10.08 -4.09
N LEU A 39 23.30 -9.34 -3.32
CA LEU A 39 23.31 -7.88 -3.39
C LEU A 39 24.41 -7.26 -2.53
N GLU A 40 25.29 -6.54 -3.20
CA GLU A 40 26.27 -5.68 -2.54
C GLU A 40 25.64 -4.37 -2.02
N ARG A 41 26.26 -3.76 -1.00
CA ARG A 41 25.75 -2.53 -0.36
C ARG A 41 25.60 -1.35 -1.33
N TRP A 42 26.42 -1.27 -2.37
CA TRP A 42 26.32 -0.20 -3.37
C TRP A 42 25.06 -0.33 -4.22
N ALA A 43 24.56 -1.55 -4.45
CA ALA A 43 23.36 -1.80 -5.24
C ALA A 43 22.11 -1.20 -4.61
N LEU A 44 22.07 -1.07 -3.27
CA LEU A 44 20.97 -0.42 -2.54
C LEU A 44 20.69 1.01 -3.02
N LYS A 45 21.73 1.75 -3.43
CA LYS A 45 21.56 3.10 -4.00
C LYS A 45 20.78 3.06 -5.31
N TYR A 46 21.09 2.10 -6.19
CA TYR A 46 20.42 1.95 -7.48
C TYR A 46 19.00 1.41 -7.32
N ILE A 47 18.77 0.53 -6.35
CA ILE A 47 17.41 0.10 -5.97
C ILE A 47 16.57 1.31 -5.53
N GLY A 48 17.11 2.19 -4.69
CA GLY A 48 16.43 3.43 -4.31
C GLY A 48 16.06 4.32 -5.50
N TYR A 49 16.97 4.45 -6.48
CA TYR A 49 16.68 5.21 -7.70
C TYR A 49 15.67 4.52 -8.61
N ALA A 50 15.73 3.20 -8.72
CA ALA A 50 14.75 2.42 -9.47
C ALA A 50 13.35 2.57 -8.86
N LEU A 51 13.23 2.57 -7.53
CA LEU A 51 11.96 2.82 -6.82
C LEU A 51 11.44 4.25 -7.04
N LEU A 52 12.32 5.25 -7.02
CA LEU A 52 11.92 6.63 -7.33
C LEU A 52 11.46 6.77 -8.79
N ALA A 53 12.20 6.18 -9.73
CA ALA A 53 11.83 6.17 -11.14
C ALA A 53 10.51 5.43 -11.38
N SER A 54 10.30 4.27 -10.76
CA SER A 54 9.05 3.52 -10.90
C SER A 54 7.86 4.27 -10.29
N SER A 55 8.05 4.97 -9.17
CA SER A 55 7.01 5.83 -8.59
C SER A 55 6.64 7.02 -9.47
N ALA A 56 7.61 7.64 -10.15
CA ALA A 56 7.37 8.66 -11.16
C ALA A 56 6.54 8.10 -12.32
N VAL A 57 6.95 6.96 -12.88
CA VAL A 57 6.24 6.33 -14.00
C VAL A 57 4.81 5.97 -13.60
N ALA A 58 4.63 5.35 -12.42
CA ALA A 58 3.30 4.99 -11.92
C ALA A 58 2.40 6.22 -11.72
N GLY A 59 2.95 7.31 -11.16
CA GLY A 59 2.23 8.57 -11.00
C GLY A 59 1.84 9.22 -12.34
N LEU A 60 2.80 9.32 -13.28
CA LEU A 60 2.57 9.91 -14.60
C LEU A 60 1.56 9.14 -15.44
N LEU A 61 1.51 7.81 -15.33
CA LEU A 61 0.52 6.99 -16.01
C LEU A 61 -0.86 7.09 -15.36
N PHE A 62 -0.92 7.29 -14.05
CA PHE A 62 -2.19 7.43 -13.35
C PHE A 62 -2.88 8.78 -13.57
N ILE A 63 -2.14 9.89 -13.75
CA ILE A 63 -2.74 11.22 -13.92
C ILE A 63 -3.71 11.27 -15.12
N PRO A 64 -3.35 10.85 -16.34
CA PRO A 64 -4.29 10.80 -17.46
C PRO A 64 -5.45 9.83 -17.19
N GLN A 65 -5.17 8.68 -16.57
CA GLN A 65 -6.17 7.67 -16.22
C GLN A 65 -7.24 8.23 -15.28
N TYR A 66 -6.86 9.08 -14.31
CA TYR A 66 -7.79 9.76 -13.41
C TYR A 66 -8.83 10.59 -14.17
N PHE A 67 -8.40 11.27 -15.25
CA PHE A 67 -9.25 12.07 -16.14
C PHE A 67 -10.01 11.23 -17.18
N GLY A 68 -9.85 9.90 -17.18
CA GLY A 68 -10.53 9.00 -18.10
C GLY A 68 -9.79 8.79 -19.43
N ALA A 69 -8.55 9.25 -19.55
CA ALA A 69 -7.73 8.94 -20.72
C ALA A 69 -7.22 7.50 -20.61
N ASN A 70 -7.70 6.63 -21.50
CA ASN A 70 -7.24 5.25 -21.58
C ASN A 70 -5.91 5.18 -22.35
N LEU A 71 -4.80 5.26 -21.64
CA LEU A 71 -3.45 5.29 -22.22
C LEU A 71 -3.13 4.07 -23.10
N PHE A 72 -3.71 2.91 -22.79
CA PHE A 72 -3.46 1.67 -23.54
C PHE A 72 -4.50 1.40 -24.62
N GLY A 73 -5.62 2.14 -24.64
CA GLY A 73 -6.70 1.94 -25.61
C GLY A 73 -7.43 0.59 -25.50
N GLN A 74 -7.22 -0.17 -24.41
CA GLN A 74 -7.82 -1.49 -24.20
C GLN A 74 -8.99 -1.44 -23.21
N GLU A 75 -9.96 -2.36 -23.32
CA GLU A 75 -11.12 -2.38 -22.43
C GLU A 75 -10.75 -2.60 -20.96
N TRP A 76 -9.75 -3.45 -20.70
CA TRP A 76 -9.27 -3.76 -19.34
C TRP A 76 -8.61 -2.56 -18.63
N SER A 77 -8.19 -1.53 -19.36
CA SER A 77 -7.61 -0.29 -18.81
C SER A 77 -8.56 0.90 -18.87
N SER A 78 -9.83 0.70 -19.22
CA SER A 78 -10.79 1.80 -19.36
C SER A 78 -11.24 2.42 -18.03
N GLY A 79 -11.16 1.68 -16.93
CA GLY A 79 -11.64 2.12 -15.62
C GLY A 79 -10.75 3.19 -14.97
N ARG A 80 -11.34 4.22 -14.36
CA ARG A 80 -10.59 5.25 -13.57
C ARG A 80 -9.86 4.68 -12.35
N THR A 81 -10.21 3.46 -11.94
CA THR A 81 -9.55 2.68 -10.88
C THR A 81 -8.34 1.90 -11.37
N PHE A 82 -8.11 1.83 -12.68
CA PHE A 82 -6.97 1.10 -13.24
C PHE A 82 -5.65 1.76 -12.80
N THR A 83 -4.72 0.95 -12.28
CA THR A 83 -3.35 1.34 -12.00
C THR A 83 -2.41 0.21 -12.42
N LEU A 84 -1.15 0.52 -12.72
CA LEU A 84 -0.14 -0.52 -12.97
C LEU A 84 0.12 -1.43 -11.76
N LEU A 85 -0.21 -0.96 -10.55
CA LEU A 85 -0.10 -1.73 -9.31
C LEU A 85 -1.39 -2.51 -9.00
N GLY A 86 -2.36 -2.53 -9.90
CA GLY A 86 -3.60 -3.30 -9.81
C GLY A 86 -4.71 -2.65 -8.96
N SER A 87 -4.38 -1.77 -8.01
CA SER A 87 -5.38 -1.01 -7.25
C SER A 87 -4.97 0.45 -6.97
N PRO A 88 -5.94 1.37 -6.84
CA PRO A 88 -5.69 2.74 -6.38
C PRO A 88 -5.08 2.78 -4.97
N ASN A 89 -5.52 1.91 -4.06
CA ASN A 89 -5.01 1.87 -2.69
C ASN A 89 -3.56 1.39 -2.60
N THR A 90 -3.18 0.38 -3.38
CA THR A 90 -1.80 -0.11 -3.47
C THR A 90 -0.87 0.94 -4.08
N LEU A 91 -1.33 1.65 -5.12
CA LEU A 91 -0.58 2.79 -5.67
C LEU A 91 -0.42 3.90 -4.61
N ALA A 92 -1.48 4.27 -3.90
CA ALA A 92 -1.42 5.29 -2.87
C ALA A 92 -0.47 4.92 -1.73
N LEU A 93 -0.52 3.67 -1.26
CA LEU A 93 0.43 3.14 -0.28
C LEU A 93 1.86 3.23 -0.80
N PHE A 94 2.12 2.75 -2.01
CA PHE A 94 3.45 2.81 -2.63
C PHE A 94 3.97 4.25 -2.73
N LEU A 95 3.15 5.18 -3.20
CA LEU A 95 3.50 6.61 -3.28
C LEU A 95 3.76 7.23 -1.90
N GLY A 96 2.94 6.89 -0.90
CA GLY A 96 3.12 7.34 0.48
C GLY A 96 4.44 6.89 1.09
N VAL A 97 4.88 5.66 0.79
CA VAL A 97 6.20 5.14 1.22
C VAL A 97 7.35 5.86 0.51
N ILE A 98 7.23 6.12 -0.79
CA ILE A 98 8.34 6.63 -1.61
C ILE A 98 8.46 8.16 -1.59
N ALA A 99 7.37 8.91 -1.37
CA ALA A 99 7.44 10.38 -1.36
C ALA A 99 8.42 10.94 -0.31
N PRO A 100 8.49 10.43 0.93
CA PRO A 100 9.49 10.87 1.90
C PRO A 100 10.93 10.48 1.53
N LEU A 101 11.12 9.41 0.75
CA LEU A 101 12.43 9.07 0.19
C LEU A 101 12.87 10.12 -0.86
N ALA A 102 11.95 10.56 -1.72
CA ALA A 102 12.21 11.62 -2.70
C ALA A 102 12.58 12.93 -2.00
N LEU A 103 11.83 13.30 -0.96
CA LEU A 103 12.14 14.45 -0.10
C LEU A 103 13.53 14.31 0.50
N ARG A 104 13.87 13.13 1.06
CA ARG A 104 15.16 12.91 1.70
C ARG A 104 16.37 13.11 0.77
N GLU A 105 16.26 12.76 -0.51
CA GLU A 105 17.34 13.03 -1.46
C GLU A 105 17.55 14.54 -1.69
N ILE A 106 16.52 15.39 -1.55
CA ILE A 106 16.66 16.85 -1.57
C ILE A 106 17.47 17.34 -0.36
N LEU A 107 17.30 16.70 0.80
CA LEU A 107 17.91 17.08 2.08
C LEU A 107 19.41 16.77 2.11
N ILE A 108 19.78 15.59 1.59
CA ILE A 108 21.16 15.06 1.68
C ILE A 108 22.06 15.60 0.56
N ARG A 109 21.50 15.95 -0.61
CA ARG A 109 22.28 16.27 -1.81
C ARG A 109 22.52 17.76 -1.93
N GLU A 110 23.77 18.16 -2.21
CA GLU A 110 24.13 19.58 -2.35
C GLU A 110 23.84 20.15 -3.75
N LYS A 111 23.92 19.32 -4.80
CA LYS A 111 23.77 19.76 -6.19
C LYS A 111 22.35 20.26 -6.48
N LEU A 112 22.22 21.50 -6.94
CA LEU A 112 20.94 22.16 -7.22
C LEU A 112 20.02 21.36 -8.14
N TRP A 113 20.54 20.79 -9.23
CA TRP A 113 19.73 20.02 -10.18
C TRP A 113 19.12 18.76 -9.54
N ILE A 114 19.82 18.10 -8.61
CA ILE A 114 19.28 16.94 -7.88
C ILE A 114 18.14 17.38 -6.97
N LYS A 115 18.28 18.54 -6.32
CA LYS A 115 17.22 19.13 -5.49
C LYS A 115 15.99 19.48 -6.33
N LEU A 116 16.17 20.08 -7.50
CA LEU A 116 15.07 20.41 -8.41
C LEU A 116 14.35 19.16 -8.91
N VAL A 117 15.10 18.13 -9.34
CA VAL A 117 14.51 16.85 -9.78
C VAL A 117 13.75 16.18 -8.63
N GLY A 118 14.36 16.10 -7.43
CA GLY A 118 13.72 15.54 -6.25
C GLY A 118 12.47 16.32 -5.82
N PHE A 119 12.49 17.65 -5.96
CA PHE A 119 11.36 18.52 -5.64
C PHE A 119 10.19 18.31 -6.62
N VAL A 120 10.46 18.32 -7.93
CA VAL A 120 9.45 18.04 -8.97
C VAL A 120 8.87 16.63 -8.78
N LEU A 121 9.73 15.66 -8.50
CA LEU A 121 9.29 14.29 -8.21
C LEU A 121 8.38 14.26 -6.98
N THR A 122 8.77 14.92 -5.89
CA THR A 122 7.94 14.97 -4.68
C THR A 122 6.57 15.59 -4.98
N LEU A 123 6.51 16.70 -5.71
CA LEU A 123 5.25 17.33 -6.09
C LEU A 123 4.37 16.39 -6.92
N LEU A 124 4.96 15.68 -7.89
CA LEU A 124 4.27 14.68 -8.69
C LEU A 124 3.67 13.58 -7.80
N LEU A 125 4.44 13.04 -6.85
CA LEU A 125 3.99 11.96 -5.97
C LEU A 125 2.90 12.43 -5.00
N LEU A 126 3.03 13.64 -4.44
CA LEU A 126 2.02 14.24 -3.57
C LEU A 126 0.73 14.55 -4.32
N PHE A 127 0.83 15.08 -5.54
CA PHE A 127 -0.31 15.34 -6.41
C PHE A 127 -1.05 14.05 -6.79
N THR A 128 -0.32 13.00 -7.14
CA THR A 128 -0.94 11.71 -7.48
C THR A 128 -1.59 11.05 -6.25
N LEU A 129 -0.96 11.18 -5.08
CA LEU A 129 -1.54 10.71 -3.81
C LEU A 129 -2.85 11.44 -3.46
N THR A 130 -2.93 12.76 -3.65
CA THR A 130 -4.17 13.51 -3.40
C THR A 130 -5.29 13.15 -4.36
N LEU A 131 -4.98 12.86 -5.62
CA LEU A 131 -5.97 12.37 -6.60
C LEU A 131 -6.55 11.01 -6.20
N LEU A 132 -5.73 10.14 -5.60
CA LEU A 132 -6.17 8.83 -5.12
C LEU A 132 -7.01 8.93 -3.84
N ASN A 133 -6.69 9.89 -2.97
CA ASN A 133 -7.36 10.13 -1.69
C ASN A 133 -7.58 8.86 -0.84
N SER A 134 -6.54 8.03 -0.70
CA SER A 134 -6.59 6.82 0.11
C SER A 134 -6.07 7.09 1.52
N ALA A 135 -6.83 6.72 2.55
CA ALA A 135 -6.41 6.79 3.94
C ALA A 135 -5.09 6.01 4.18
N VAL A 136 -4.95 4.85 3.55
CA VAL A 136 -3.76 4.00 3.65
C VAL A 136 -2.52 4.72 3.12
N GLY A 137 -2.64 5.41 1.98
CA GLY A 137 -1.55 6.20 1.41
C GLY A 137 -1.15 7.40 2.27
N TRP A 138 -2.14 8.09 2.84
CA TRP A 138 -1.89 9.22 3.74
C TRP A 138 -1.18 8.83 5.04
N ILE A 139 -1.61 7.73 5.66
CA ILE A 139 -0.97 7.26 6.89
C ILE A 139 0.42 6.70 6.56
N ALA A 140 0.59 6.02 5.42
CA ALA A 140 1.90 5.58 4.95
C ALA A 140 2.86 6.76 4.74
N LEU A 141 2.40 7.85 4.15
CA LEU A 141 3.16 9.10 4.02
C LEU A 141 3.56 9.65 5.38
N ALA A 142 2.62 9.78 6.32
CA ALA A 142 2.88 10.36 7.63
C ALA A 142 3.94 9.57 8.40
N VAL A 143 3.78 8.23 8.47
CA VAL A 143 4.72 7.35 9.18
C VAL A 143 6.09 7.35 8.51
N SER A 144 6.14 7.22 7.17
CA SER A 144 7.40 7.23 6.42
C SER A 144 8.13 8.57 6.56
N PHE A 145 7.39 9.68 6.62
CA PHE A 145 7.94 11.00 6.82
C PHE A 145 8.52 11.18 8.23
N ILE A 146 7.80 10.81 9.29
CA ILE A 146 8.30 10.85 10.68
C ILE A 146 9.57 10.02 10.82
N VAL A 147 9.57 8.79 10.29
CA VAL A 147 10.74 7.91 10.33
C VAL A 147 11.90 8.49 9.51
N SER A 148 11.62 9.16 8.40
CA SER A 148 12.66 9.86 7.62
C SER A 148 13.37 10.95 8.43
N LEU A 149 12.61 11.74 9.22
CA LEU A 149 13.15 12.83 10.02
C LEU A 149 14.08 12.35 11.15
N SER A 150 13.82 11.17 11.72
CA SER A 150 14.62 10.60 12.82
C SER A 150 16.10 10.36 12.47
N GLY A 151 16.44 10.39 11.17
CA GLY A 151 17.79 10.16 10.67
C GLY A 151 18.49 11.38 10.10
N LEU A 152 18.04 12.59 10.40
CA LEU A 152 18.61 13.86 9.90
C LEU A 152 19.06 14.74 11.07
N ASP A 153 20.10 15.54 10.82
CA ASP A 153 20.57 16.53 11.80
C ASP A 153 19.78 17.85 11.68
N PHE A 154 19.70 18.60 12.79
CA PHE A 154 18.94 19.86 12.85
C PHE A 154 19.40 20.91 11.82
N VAL A 155 20.69 20.86 11.45
CA VAL A 155 21.29 21.73 10.43
C VAL A 155 20.76 21.40 9.03
N GLU A 156 20.61 20.11 8.71
CA GLU A 156 20.09 19.65 7.42
C GLU A 156 18.63 20.08 7.25
N ILE A 157 17.83 19.94 8.31
CA ILE A 157 16.43 20.37 8.35
C ILE A 157 16.34 21.89 8.07
N LYS A 158 17.11 22.72 8.79
CA LYS A 158 17.10 24.19 8.58
C LYS A 158 17.46 24.59 7.16
N LYS A 159 18.48 23.98 6.55
CA LYS A 159 18.90 24.27 5.16
C LYS A 159 17.80 23.93 4.14
N SER A 160 16.94 22.98 4.46
CA SER A 160 15.90 22.48 3.58
C SER A 160 14.51 23.06 3.79
N LEU A 161 14.33 23.87 4.84
CA LEU A 161 13.05 24.39 5.27
C LEU A 161 12.23 25.04 4.14
N PRO A 162 12.81 25.80 3.18
CA PRO A 162 12.05 26.35 2.07
C PRO A 162 11.38 25.28 1.20
N TYR A 163 12.09 24.18 0.88
CA TYR A 163 11.54 23.09 0.06
C TYR A 163 10.42 22.36 0.78
N LEU A 164 10.57 22.14 2.09
CA LEU A 164 9.52 21.53 2.93
C LEU A 164 8.28 22.41 3.02
N LEU A 165 8.46 23.72 3.21
CA LEU A 165 7.36 24.68 3.24
C LEU A 165 6.61 24.74 1.91
N VAL A 166 7.33 24.79 0.79
CA VAL A 166 6.69 24.80 -0.54
C VAL A 166 5.97 23.48 -0.80
N ALA A 167 6.59 22.33 -0.51
CA ALA A 167 5.94 21.03 -0.67
C ALA A 167 4.66 20.92 0.19
N SER A 168 4.71 21.43 1.42
CA SER A 168 3.56 21.47 2.33
C SER A 168 2.47 22.41 1.83
N ALA A 169 2.83 23.59 1.33
CA ALA A 169 1.89 24.54 0.73
C ALA A 169 1.23 23.95 -0.53
N SER A 170 2.00 23.32 -1.42
CA SER A 170 1.47 22.62 -2.59
C SER A 170 0.53 21.49 -2.19
N LEU A 171 0.86 20.73 -1.15
CA LEU A 171 0.00 19.68 -0.62
C LEU A 171 -1.35 20.25 -0.14
N ILE A 172 -1.33 21.33 0.63
CA ILE A 172 -2.53 22.02 1.11
C ILE A 172 -3.37 22.50 -0.08
N ILE A 173 -2.75 23.11 -1.09
CA ILE A 173 -3.44 23.54 -2.31
C ILE A 173 -4.11 22.35 -3.00
N PHE A 174 -3.42 21.23 -3.18
CA PHE A 174 -3.98 20.03 -3.81
C PHE A 174 -5.14 19.44 -2.99
N ILE A 175 -5.00 19.39 -1.67
CA ILE A 175 -6.08 18.96 -0.76
C ILE A 175 -7.31 19.85 -0.93
N VAL A 176 -7.13 21.17 -0.95
CA VAL A 176 -8.24 22.11 -1.13
C VAL A 176 -8.92 21.92 -2.49
N LEU A 177 -8.14 21.82 -3.58
CA LEU A 177 -8.69 21.66 -4.93
C LEU A 177 -9.45 20.34 -5.12
N ILE A 178 -9.02 19.25 -4.48
CA ILE A 178 -9.54 17.89 -4.73
C ILE A 178 -10.53 17.43 -3.66
N LEU A 179 -10.43 17.89 -2.41
CA LEU A 179 -11.26 17.39 -1.31
C LEU A 179 -12.35 18.35 -0.85
N VAL A 180 -12.29 19.64 -1.21
CA VAL A 180 -13.33 20.62 -0.86
C VAL A 180 -14.39 20.66 -1.97
N PRO A 181 -15.61 20.12 -1.76
CA PRO A 181 -16.59 19.95 -2.84
C PRO A 181 -16.98 21.24 -3.58
N PRO A 182 -17.20 22.39 -2.90
CA PRO A 182 -17.48 23.66 -3.58
C PRO A 182 -16.38 24.06 -4.56
N VAL A 183 -15.12 23.84 -4.21
CA VAL A 183 -13.97 24.15 -5.08
C VAL A 183 -13.85 23.10 -6.18
N ARG A 184 -13.87 21.82 -5.81
CA ARG A 184 -13.72 20.68 -6.72
C ARG A 184 -14.69 20.71 -7.88
N ASN A 185 -15.97 21.02 -7.62
CA ASN A 185 -17.02 20.95 -8.64
C ASN A 185 -16.82 21.95 -9.79
N HIS A 186 -16.02 23.01 -9.59
CA HIS A 186 -15.66 23.98 -10.62
C HIS A 186 -14.30 23.73 -11.26
N THR A 187 -13.66 22.60 -10.96
CA THR A 187 -12.35 22.23 -11.49
C THR A 187 -12.44 20.95 -12.36
N PRO A 188 -11.39 20.60 -13.11
CA PRO A 188 -11.29 19.30 -13.78
C PRO A 188 -11.42 18.09 -12.85
N PHE A 189 -11.36 18.27 -11.53
CA PHE A 189 -11.45 17.22 -10.52
C PHE A 189 -12.87 16.88 -10.07
N LYS A 190 -13.92 17.44 -10.71
CA LYS A 190 -15.34 17.27 -10.34
C LYS A 190 -15.80 15.82 -10.09
N ASN A 191 -15.21 14.86 -10.81
CA ASN A 191 -15.56 13.44 -10.71
C ASN A 191 -15.00 12.75 -9.44
N GLY A 192 -14.25 13.48 -8.62
CA GLY A 192 -13.67 13.02 -7.36
C GLY A 192 -12.65 11.88 -7.50
N PRO A 193 -12.06 11.45 -6.38
CA PRO A 193 -11.16 10.30 -6.32
C PRO A 193 -11.84 9.00 -6.81
N PRO A 194 -11.12 8.11 -7.51
CA PRO A 194 -11.66 6.81 -7.88
C PRO A 194 -11.86 5.94 -6.63
N GLN A 195 -13.01 5.28 -6.53
CA GLN A 195 -13.34 4.41 -5.39
C GLN A 195 -13.14 2.95 -5.76
N GLU A 196 -12.35 2.24 -4.95
CA GLU A 196 -12.24 0.78 -4.99
C GLU A 196 -13.41 0.17 -4.22
N ILE A 197 -14.08 -0.82 -4.80
CA ILE A 197 -15.16 -1.55 -4.14
C ILE A 197 -14.51 -2.58 -3.22
N GLY A 198 -14.78 -2.48 -1.91
CA GLY A 198 -14.29 -3.39 -0.88
C GLY A 198 -15.41 -3.96 -0.03
N LEU A 199 -15.12 -5.03 0.70
CA LEU A 199 -16.05 -5.60 1.66
C LEU A 199 -16.12 -4.71 2.91
N ASP A 200 -17.32 -4.51 3.48
CA ASP A 200 -17.46 -3.71 4.70
C ASP A 200 -16.89 -4.43 5.93
N LEU A 201 -16.58 -3.66 6.99
CA LEU A 201 -15.94 -4.19 8.19
C LEU A 201 -16.81 -5.21 8.94
N ARG A 202 -18.12 -5.00 9.00
CA ARG A 202 -19.04 -5.86 9.76
C ARG A 202 -19.13 -7.24 9.10
N THR A 203 -19.32 -7.27 7.79
CA THR A 203 -19.34 -8.52 7.02
C THR A 203 -17.98 -9.20 7.03
N SER A 204 -16.89 -8.42 6.86
CA SER A 204 -15.53 -8.93 6.95
C SER A 204 -15.25 -9.63 8.29
N TRP A 205 -15.63 -9.00 9.40
CA TRP A 205 -15.50 -9.58 10.73
C TRP A 205 -16.36 -10.84 10.90
N SER A 206 -17.62 -10.80 10.49
CA SER A 206 -18.55 -11.93 10.60
C SER A 206 -18.02 -13.19 9.91
N VAL A 207 -17.55 -13.04 8.67
CA VAL A 207 -16.99 -14.15 7.88
C VAL A 207 -15.70 -14.65 8.52
N SER A 208 -14.76 -13.73 8.82
CA SER A 208 -13.43 -14.09 9.33
C SER A 208 -13.50 -14.74 10.70
N ALA A 209 -14.33 -14.22 11.60
CA ALA A 209 -14.53 -14.79 12.93
C ALA A 209 -15.23 -16.15 12.88
N THR A 210 -16.15 -16.36 11.93
CA THR A 210 -16.79 -17.66 11.75
C THR A 210 -15.80 -18.69 11.23
N SER A 211 -14.99 -18.34 10.23
CA SER A 211 -13.91 -19.19 9.72
C SER A 211 -12.91 -19.56 10.82
N PHE A 212 -12.45 -18.57 11.59
CA PHE A 212 -11.56 -18.78 12.73
C PHE A 212 -12.17 -19.72 13.78
N ARG A 213 -13.45 -19.57 14.13
CA ARG A 213 -14.11 -20.46 15.11
C ARG A 213 -14.13 -21.92 14.66
N GLN A 214 -14.23 -22.16 13.36
CA GLN A 214 -14.23 -23.52 12.80
C GLN A 214 -12.83 -24.14 12.82
N ARG A 215 -11.77 -23.33 12.57
CA ARG A 215 -10.37 -23.78 12.55
C ARG A 215 -9.44 -22.79 13.25
N PRO A 216 -9.47 -22.71 14.59
CA PRO A 216 -8.82 -21.61 15.32
C PRO A 216 -7.29 -21.64 15.24
N LEU A 217 -6.67 -22.81 15.09
CA LEU A 217 -5.21 -22.92 15.08
C LEU A 217 -4.60 -22.61 13.71
N LEU A 218 -5.14 -23.22 12.65
CA LEU A 218 -4.54 -23.23 11.30
C LEU A 218 -5.33 -22.42 10.26
N GLY A 219 -6.54 -21.98 10.59
CA GLY A 219 -7.45 -21.33 9.64
C GLY A 219 -7.96 -22.26 8.53
N SER A 220 -8.66 -21.69 7.56
CA SER A 220 -9.17 -22.38 6.36
C SER A 220 -8.07 -22.69 5.33
N GLY A 221 -6.97 -21.95 5.37
CA GLY A 221 -5.80 -22.03 4.48
C GLY A 221 -5.52 -20.71 3.76
N PRO A 222 -4.25 -20.39 3.42
CA PRO A 222 -3.94 -19.24 2.57
C PRO A 222 -4.75 -19.25 1.27
N GLY A 223 -5.32 -18.11 0.88
CA GLY A 223 -6.05 -17.92 -0.37
C GLY A 223 -7.44 -18.55 -0.41
N THR A 224 -8.01 -18.96 0.72
CA THR A 224 -9.34 -19.59 0.80
C THR A 224 -10.47 -18.67 1.25
N PHE A 225 -10.23 -17.39 1.49
CA PHE A 225 -11.27 -16.47 1.98
C PHE A 225 -12.47 -16.36 1.03
N LEU A 226 -12.32 -16.53 -0.28
CA LEU A 226 -13.45 -16.57 -1.21
C LEU A 226 -14.46 -17.69 -0.86
N PHE A 227 -13.95 -18.84 -0.43
CA PHE A 227 -14.78 -19.98 -0.01
C PHE A 227 -15.41 -19.71 1.35
N ASP A 228 -14.65 -19.16 2.29
CA ASP A 228 -15.15 -18.74 3.60
C ASP A 228 -16.26 -17.71 3.46
N PHE A 229 -16.08 -16.70 2.59
CA PHE A 229 -17.10 -15.72 2.27
C PHE A 229 -18.34 -16.39 1.71
N THR A 230 -18.19 -17.26 0.71
CA THR A 230 -19.34 -17.95 0.09
C THR A 230 -20.11 -18.80 1.10
N ARG A 231 -19.42 -19.39 2.08
CA ARG A 231 -20.01 -20.28 3.10
C ARG A 231 -20.61 -19.54 4.29
N TYR A 232 -19.98 -18.44 4.72
CA TYR A 232 -20.30 -17.76 5.98
C TYR A 232 -20.88 -16.33 5.78
N LYS A 233 -21.18 -15.94 4.54
CA LYS A 233 -21.84 -14.65 4.23
C LYS A 233 -23.13 -14.49 5.05
N PRO A 234 -23.26 -13.45 5.88
CA PRO A 234 -24.45 -13.26 6.70
C PRO A 234 -25.66 -12.90 5.84
N LEU A 235 -26.87 -13.31 6.28
CA LEU A 235 -28.12 -13.00 5.58
C LEU A 235 -28.33 -11.49 5.40
N SER A 236 -27.87 -10.67 6.36
CA SER A 236 -27.95 -9.21 6.29
C SER A 236 -27.22 -8.62 5.08
N TYR A 237 -26.21 -9.31 4.55
CA TYR A 237 -25.45 -8.85 3.38
C TYR A 237 -26.28 -8.91 2.09
N ASN A 238 -27.30 -9.77 2.02
CA ASN A 238 -28.14 -9.90 0.85
C ASN A 238 -29.01 -8.65 0.58
N TYR A 239 -29.15 -7.75 1.56
CA TYR A 239 -29.83 -6.47 1.40
C TYR A 239 -28.91 -5.34 0.89
N THR A 240 -27.62 -5.61 0.70
CA THR A 240 -26.66 -4.61 0.21
C THR A 240 -26.66 -4.55 -1.33
N PRO A 241 -26.30 -3.40 -1.94
CA PRO A 241 -26.17 -3.30 -3.39
C PRO A 241 -25.13 -4.26 -4.00
N LEU A 242 -24.20 -4.77 -3.18
CA LEU A 242 -23.11 -5.65 -3.58
C LEU A 242 -23.41 -7.13 -3.34
N TRP A 243 -24.67 -7.50 -3.06
CA TRP A 243 -25.07 -8.86 -2.65
C TRP A 243 -24.62 -9.99 -3.60
N SER A 244 -24.51 -9.67 -4.89
CA SER A 244 -24.12 -10.58 -5.98
C SER A 244 -22.61 -10.77 -6.10
N ILE A 245 -21.81 -9.84 -5.54
CA ILE A 245 -20.35 -9.89 -5.59
C ILE A 245 -19.84 -10.85 -4.53
N ARG A 246 -18.87 -11.68 -4.91
CA ARG A 246 -18.14 -12.55 -3.98
C ARG A 246 -16.76 -11.96 -3.75
N PHE A 247 -16.51 -11.57 -2.50
CA PHE A 247 -15.23 -11.01 -2.10
C PHE A 247 -14.26 -12.14 -1.77
N ASP A 248 -13.04 -11.99 -2.26
CA ASP A 248 -11.91 -12.88 -2.03
C ASP A 248 -10.97 -12.35 -0.94
N LYS A 249 -11.16 -11.11 -0.46
CA LYS A 249 -10.51 -10.53 0.72
C LYS A 249 -11.53 -9.87 1.65
N PRO A 250 -11.30 -9.90 2.98
CA PRO A 250 -11.93 -8.98 3.89
C PRO A 250 -11.37 -7.58 3.71
N ILE A 251 -11.94 -6.61 4.41
CA ILE A 251 -11.47 -5.23 4.39
C ILE A 251 -9.98 -5.17 4.81
N SER A 252 -9.61 -5.92 5.85
CA SER A 252 -8.32 -5.85 6.54
C SER A 252 -7.52 -7.16 6.40
N GLU A 253 -6.22 -7.06 6.14
CA GLU A 253 -5.31 -8.20 6.14
C GLU A 253 -5.21 -8.91 7.51
N TYR A 254 -5.53 -8.26 8.65
CA TYR A 254 -5.60 -8.96 9.95
C TYR A 254 -6.74 -9.95 9.96
N LEU A 255 -7.90 -9.55 9.42
CA LEU A 255 -9.07 -10.42 9.30
C LEU A 255 -8.80 -11.55 8.31
N LEU A 256 -8.03 -11.27 7.25
CA LEU A 256 -7.60 -12.30 6.31
C LEU A 256 -6.70 -13.33 7.00
N ALA A 257 -5.64 -12.89 7.69
CA ALA A 257 -4.75 -13.78 8.43
C ALA A 257 -5.51 -14.57 9.51
N PHE A 258 -6.47 -13.93 10.17
CA PHE A 258 -7.33 -14.55 11.17
C PHE A 258 -8.22 -15.66 10.58
N ALA A 259 -8.82 -15.43 9.40
CA ALA A 259 -9.65 -16.42 8.72
C ALA A 259 -8.80 -17.57 8.12
N GLU A 260 -7.77 -17.23 7.37
CA GLU A 260 -7.03 -18.15 6.51
C GLU A 260 -5.90 -18.90 7.22
N MET A 261 -5.24 -18.28 8.19
CA MET A 261 -4.06 -18.84 8.84
C MET A 261 -4.24 -19.10 10.34
N GLY A 262 -5.39 -18.70 10.91
CA GLY A 262 -5.72 -18.90 12.32
C GLY A 262 -4.74 -18.23 13.28
N LEU A 263 -4.72 -18.72 14.51
CA LEU A 263 -3.90 -18.16 15.59
C LEU A 263 -2.40 -18.26 15.27
N LEU A 264 -1.95 -19.37 14.67
CA LEU A 264 -0.54 -19.55 14.33
C LEU A 264 -0.08 -18.55 13.28
N GLY A 265 -0.90 -18.26 12.28
CA GLY A 265 -0.61 -17.23 11.29
C GLY A 265 -0.52 -15.84 11.90
N VAL A 266 -1.46 -15.49 12.77
CA VAL A 266 -1.46 -14.19 13.47
C VAL A 266 -0.21 -14.05 14.36
N LEU A 267 0.17 -15.09 15.10
CA LEU A 267 1.37 -15.07 15.94
C LEU A 267 2.65 -14.96 15.11
N ALA A 268 2.76 -15.73 14.01
CA ALA A 268 3.88 -15.64 13.08
C ALA A 268 3.98 -14.24 12.46
N TYR A 269 2.84 -13.64 12.14
CA TYR A 269 2.76 -12.29 11.60
C TYR A 269 3.21 -11.22 12.60
N LEU A 270 2.74 -11.29 13.85
CA LEU A 270 3.18 -10.40 14.93
C LEU A 270 4.67 -10.54 15.21
N PHE A 271 5.20 -11.76 15.19
CA PHE A 271 6.63 -12.02 15.33
C PHE A 271 7.45 -11.36 14.20
N LEU A 272 6.99 -11.45 12.94
CA LEU A 272 7.63 -10.77 11.81
C LEU A 272 7.64 -9.25 12.00
N ILE A 273 6.53 -8.67 12.45
CA ILE A 273 6.46 -7.23 12.75
C ILE A 273 7.50 -6.86 13.83
N MET A 274 7.53 -7.57 14.95
CA MET A 274 8.43 -7.25 16.06
C MET A 274 9.91 -7.36 15.65
N THR A 275 10.25 -8.38 14.87
CA THR A 275 11.61 -8.56 14.34
C THR A 275 11.98 -7.46 13.35
N PHE A 276 11.06 -7.10 12.45
CA PHE A 276 11.25 -6.00 11.50
C PHE A 276 11.52 -4.67 12.23
N ILE A 277 10.68 -4.30 13.20
CA ILE A 277 10.89 -3.10 14.02
C ILE A 277 12.27 -3.12 14.68
N SER A 278 12.61 -4.25 15.31
CA SER A 278 13.89 -4.41 16.01
C SER A 278 15.10 -4.23 15.08
N VAL A 279 15.02 -4.72 13.85
CA VAL A 279 16.06 -4.57 12.83
C VAL A 279 16.15 -3.12 12.34
N VAL A 280 15.02 -2.48 12.08
CA VAL A 280 14.96 -1.08 11.61
C VAL A 280 15.52 -0.12 12.65
N LEU A 281 15.18 -0.30 13.92
CA LEU A 281 15.71 0.52 15.02
C LEU A 281 17.22 0.36 15.21
N LYS A 282 17.78 -0.81 14.86
CA LYS A 282 19.22 -1.10 14.93
C LYS A 282 19.97 -0.75 13.65
N ALA A 283 19.30 -0.27 12.60
CA ALA A 283 19.92 -0.03 11.31
C ALA A 283 20.89 1.15 11.35
N ALA A 284 22.17 0.89 11.04
CA ALA A 284 23.21 1.92 10.99
C ALA A 284 23.05 2.89 9.80
N ASN A 285 22.52 2.41 8.67
CA ASN A 285 22.34 3.24 7.48
C ASN A 285 20.98 3.94 7.51
N LYS A 286 21.01 5.21 7.94
CA LYS A 286 19.79 6.00 8.09
C LYS A 286 19.12 6.34 6.77
N ARG A 287 19.84 6.31 5.62
CA ARG A 287 19.32 6.78 4.31
C ARG A 287 18.01 6.12 3.89
N PHE A 288 17.85 4.82 4.15
CA PHE A 288 16.69 4.03 3.71
C PHE A 288 15.64 3.84 4.81
N LEU A 289 15.79 4.52 5.96
CA LEU A 289 14.76 4.57 7.00
C LEU A 289 13.36 4.97 6.49
N PRO A 290 13.17 5.86 5.49
CA PRO A 290 11.83 6.19 5.01
C PRO A 290 11.13 4.97 4.40
N ILE A 291 11.87 4.14 3.66
CA ILE A 291 11.35 2.90 3.08
C ILE A 291 10.99 1.93 4.21
N ALA A 292 11.84 1.81 5.24
CA ALA A 292 11.55 0.96 6.38
C ALA A 292 10.30 1.42 7.16
N GLY A 293 10.16 2.73 7.39
CA GLY A 293 8.96 3.32 7.99
C GLY A 293 7.71 3.13 7.15
N GLY A 294 7.83 3.19 5.82
CA GLY A 294 6.72 2.95 4.92
C GLY A 294 6.34 1.49 4.78
N ILE A 295 7.31 0.57 4.82
CA ILE A 295 7.07 -0.86 4.93
C ILE A 295 6.39 -1.16 6.27
N PHE A 296 6.85 -0.55 7.37
CA PHE A 296 6.17 -0.63 8.66
C PHE A 296 4.73 -0.14 8.57
N ALA A 297 4.51 1.03 7.99
CA ALA A 297 3.17 1.57 7.77
C ALA A 297 2.34 0.62 6.91
N ALA A 298 2.87 0.08 5.82
CA ALA A 298 2.19 -0.90 4.99
C ALA A 298 1.82 -2.16 5.77
N PHE A 299 2.70 -2.69 6.62
CA PHE A 299 2.42 -3.83 7.48
C PHE A 299 1.40 -3.52 8.59
N PHE A 300 1.22 -2.26 9.00
CA PHE A 300 0.16 -1.90 9.96
C PHE A 300 -1.16 -1.51 9.27
N LEU A 301 -1.09 -0.91 8.08
CA LEU A 301 -2.19 -0.23 7.39
C LEU A 301 -2.87 -1.05 6.30
N SER A 302 -2.12 -1.89 5.58
CA SER A 302 -2.73 -2.95 4.76
C SER A 302 -3.62 -3.84 5.64
N PHE A 303 -3.31 -3.85 6.94
CA PHE A 303 -4.04 -4.57 7.95
C PHE A 303 -5.10 -3.72 8.67
N SER A 304 -5.20 -2.40 8.47
CA SER A 304 -6.20 -1.55 9.14
C SER A 304 -6.98 -0.66 8.16
N THR A 305 -7.81 -1.24 7.31
CA THR A 305 -8.88 -0.48 6.66
C THR A 305 -10.08 -0.41 7.62
N ALA A 306 -9.95 0.46 8.61
CA ALA A 306 -11.08 0.99 9.36
C ALA A 306 -11.11 2.50 9.12
N VAL A 307 -11.50 2.91 7.91
CA VAL A 307 -11.93 4.30 7.69
C VAL A 307 -13.14 4.28 6.75
N GLY A 308 -14.31 4.32 7.38
CA GLY A 308 -15.61 4.82 6.91
C GLY A 308 -15.99 4.71 5.44
N SER A 309 -16.98 3.86 5.18
CA SER A 309 -18.23 4.37 4.58
C SER A 309 -19.01 5.15 5.63
#